data_AF-A0A318JJ57-F1
#
_entry.id   AF-A0A318JJ57-F1
#
_cell.length_a   1.000
_cell.length_b   1.000
_cell.length_c   1.000
_cell.angle_alpha   90.00
_cell.angle_beta   90.00
_cell.angle_gamma   90.00
#
_symmetry.space_group_name_H-M   'P 1'
#
loop_
_entity.id
_entity.type
_entity.pdbx_description
1 polymer ?
#
loop_
_entity_poly.entity_id
_entity_poly.type
_entity_poly.pdbx_seq_one_letter_code
_entity_poly.pdbx_strand_id
1 'polypeptide(L)'
;MSSSPKNARFPQQPSLDITLKFLQVSMNNVEQLMNFQISTSRSQLDNYAKSLQALSQAGSPQEALNQISSIAKENANQAMECSGEFCGILTKAQEDLQGLALEHLGSMQHSLQGMAAYLQPTETADKKK
;
A
#
# COMPACT_ATOMS: atom_id res chain seq x y z
N MET A 1 -2.54 12.77 56.23
CA MET A 1 -3.66 13.00 55.30
C MET A 1 -3.08 13.01 53.89
N SER A 2 -3.48 12.02 53.10
CA SER A 2 -2.97 11.75 51.75
C SER A 2 -3.74 12.62 50.75
N SER A 3 -3.02 13.29 49.87
CA SER A 3 -3.58 13.94 48.69
C SER A 3 -2.67 13.68 47.50
N SER A 4 -2.64 12.42 47.04
CA SER A 4 -2.15 12.08 45.70
C SER A 4 -3.11 12.66 44.65
N PRO A 5 -2.62 13.37 43.61
CA PRO A 5 -3.49 13.86 42.55
C PRO A 5 -4.05 12.68 41.75
N LYS A 6 -5.38 12.63 41.68
CA LYS A 6 -6.17 11.71 40.86
C LYS A 6 -5.89 11.96 39.37
N ASN A 7 -5.51 10.89 38.68
CA ASN A 7 -5.80 10.64 37.26
C ASN A 7 -5.51 11.79 36.27
N ALA A 8 -4.24 12.04 35.99
CA ALA A 8 -3.86 12.46 34.64
C ALA A 8 -3.95 11.21 33.74
N ARG A 9 -5.14 10.93 33.20
CA ARG A 9 -5.31 9.91 32.16
C ARG A 9 -4.60 10.42 30.92
N PHE A 10 -3.35 10.01 30.72
CA PHE A 10 -2.64 10.23 29.47
C PHE A 10 -3.48 9.67 28.31
N PRO A 11 -3.62 10.38 27.18
CA PRO A 11 -4.26 9.84 25.98
C PRO A 11 -3.32 8.79 25.36
N GLN A 12 -3.42 7.54 25.84
CA GLN A 12 -2.46 6.46 25.58
C GLN A 12 -2.84 5.53 24.41
N GLN A 13 -3.76 5.90 23.51
CA GLN A 13 -4.22 4.97 22.45
C GLN A 13 -4.19 5.43 20.97
N PRO A 14 -4.02 6.71 20.59
CA PRO A 14 -4.04 7.07 19.17
C PRO A 14 -2.82 6.58 18.37
N SER A 15 -1.65 6.47 19.00
CA SER A 15 -0.41 6.06 18.31
C SER A 15 -0.40 4.58 17.93
N LEU A 16 -0.94 3.71 18.81
CA LEU A 16 -0.93 2.26 18.60
C LEU A 16 -1.87 1.84 17.46
N ASP A 17 -3.03 2.48 17.36
CA ASP A 17 -4.01 2.25 16.28
C ASP A 17 -3.42 2.61 14.90
N ILE A 18 -2.74 3.75 14.79
CA ILE A 18 -2.14 4.21 13.53
C ILE A 18 -0.98 3.30 13.10
N THR A 19 -0.17 2.81 14.03
CA THR A 19 0.88 1.82 13.71
C THR A 19 0.28 0.52 13.20
N LEU A 20 -0.82 0.04 13.80
CA LEU A 20 -1.51 -1.18 13.33
C LEU A 20 -2.13 -0.97 11.95
N LYS A 21 -2.78 0.17 11.69
CA LYS A 21 -3.31 0.51 10.37
C LYS A 21 -2.20 0.63 9.32
N PHE A 22 -1.06 1.23 9.66
CA PHE A 22 0.11 1.28 8.78
C PHE A 22 0.57 -0.13 8.40
N LEU A 23 0.78 -1.00 9.39
CA LEU A 23 1.17 -2.39 9.16
C LEU A 23 0.16 -3.12 8.28
N GLN A 24 -1.13 -2.94 8.52
CA GLN A 24 -2.19 -3.56 7.73
C GLN A 24 -2.17 -3.08 6.27
N VAL A 25 -2.06 -1.78 6.03
CA VAL A 25 -1.95 -1.21 4.67
C VAL A 25 -0.68 -1.71 3.98
N SER A 26 0.46 -1.71 4.68
CA SER A 26 1.72 -2.24 4.14
C SER A 26 1.60 -3.72 3.76
N MET A 27 0.99 -4.56 4.61
CA MET A 27 0.77 -5.97 4.31
C MET A 27 -0.11 -6.17 3.08
N ASN A 28 -1.22 -5.43 2.99
CA ASN A 28 -2.12 -5.50 1.84
C ASN A 28 -1.43 -5.09 0.53
N ASN A 29 -0.58 -4.06 0.58
CA ASN A 29 0.20 -3.62 -0.59
C ASN A 29 1.24 -4.65 -1.01
N VAL A 30 1.93 -5.28 -0.04
CA VAL A 30 2.88 -6.38 -0.31
C VAL A 30 2.18 -7.59 -0.90
N GLU A 31 1.00 -7.95 -0.40
CA GLU A 31 0.19 -9.06 -0.92
C GLU A 31 -0.21 -8.81 -2.39
N GLN A 32 -0.71 -7.62 -2.70
CA GLN A 32 -1.04 -7.23 -4.08
C GLN A 32 0.19 -7.31 -5.00
N LEU A 33 1.34 -6.80 -4.54
CA LEU A 33 2.59 -6.88 -5.31
C LEU A 33 3.05 -8.32 -5.54
N MET A 34 2.94 -9.17 -4.51
CA MET A 34 3.31 -10.58 -4.61
C MET A 34 2.39 -11.33 -5.58
N ASN A 35 1.08 -11.09 -5.50
CA ASN A 35 0.10 -11.67 -6.43
C ASN A 35 0.39 -11.25 -7.88
N PHE A 36 0.72 -9.98 -8.11
CA PHE A 36 1.14 -9.49 -9.42
C PHE A 36 2.40 -10.20 -9.92
N GLN A 37 3.42 -10.35 -9.06
CA GLN A 37 4.65 -11.05 -9.42
C GLN A 37 4.39 -12.52 -9.77
N ILE A 38 3.57 -13.23 -8.97
CA ILE A 38 3.18 -14.61 -9.23
C ILE A 38 2.44 -14.73 -10.57
N SER A 39 1.49 -13.83 -10.84
CA SER A 39 0.73 -13.80 -12.11
C SER A 39 1.66 -13.61 -13.31
N THR A 40 2.57 -12.63 -13.22
CA THR A 40 3.56 -12.32 -14.24
C THR A 40 4.48 -13.53 -14.51
N SER A 41 5.00 -14.17 -13.45
CA SER A 41 5.85 -15.35 -13.57
C SER A 41 5.11 -16.53 -14.21
N ARG A 42 3.83 -16.75 -13.89
CA ARG A 42 3.01 -17.79 -14.53
C ARG A 42 2.86 -17.54 -16.03
N SER A 43 2.58 -16.30 -16.43
CA SER A 43 2.48 -15.93 -17.84
C SER A 43 3.80 -16.18 -18.59
N GLN A 44 4.95 -15.81 -17.99
CA GLN A 44 6.26 -16.06 -18.59
C GLN A 44 6.57 -17.55 -18.75
N LEU A 45 6.23 -18.37 -17.75
CA LEU A 45 6.39 -19.83 -17.84
C LEU A 45 5.53 -20.44 -18.96
N ASP A 46 4.30 -19.94 -19.13
CA ASP A 46 3.43 -20.36 -20.22
C ASP A 46 4.02 -19.98 -21.60
N ASN A 47 4.55 -18.77 -21.74
CA ASN A 47 5.24 -18.32 -22.96
C ASN A 47 6.48 -19.18 -23.29
N TYR A 48 7.24 -19.60 -22.27
CA TYR A 48 8.35 -20.54 -22.46
C TYR A 48 7.86 -21.92 -22.88
N ALA A 49 6.81 -22.44 -22.25
CA ALA A 49 6.22 -23.73 -22.63
C ALA A 49 5.74 -23.71 -24.09
N LYS A 50 5.04 -22.66 -24.51
CA LYS A 50 4.62 -22.45 -25.91
C LYS A 50 5.81 -22.39 -26.87
N SER A 51 6.89 -21.72 -26.49
CA SER A 51 8.09 -21.60 -27.31
C SER A 51 8.81 -22.95 -27.48
N LEU A 52 8.90 -23.74 -26.40
CA LEU A 52 9.43 -25.10 -26.46
C LEU A 52 8.53 -26.01 -27.30
N GLN A 53 7.22 -25.86 -27.18
CA GLN A 53 6.26 -26.60 -27.99
C GLN A 53 6.45 -26.28 -29.48
N ALA A 54 6.57 -25.01 -29.84
CA ALA A 54 6.83 -24.56 -31.21
C ALA A 54 8.11 -25.17 -31.79
N LEU A 55 9.18 -25.24 -30.98
CA LEU A 55 10.42 -25.91 -31.39
C LEU A 55 10.25 -27.42 -31.60
N SER A 56 9.46 -28.07 -30.75
CA SER A 56 9.28 -29.53 -30.79
C SER A 56 8.30 -30.01 -31.88
N GLN A 57 7.33 -29.19 -32.27
CA GLN A 57 6.22 -29.58 -33.16
C GLN A 57 6.35 -29.02 -34.58
N ALA A 58 7.24 -28.05 -34.82
CA ALA A 58 7.42 -27.48 -36.14
C ALA A 58 7.97 -28.49 -37.14
N GLY A 59 7.42 -28.50 -38.35
CA GLY A 59 7.90 -29.34 -39.45
C GLY A 59 9.20 -28.82 -40.07
N SER A 60 9.59 -27.58 -39.76
CA SER A 60 10.84 -26.98 -40.23
C SER A 60 11.37 -25.92 -39.25
N PRO A 61 12.68 -25.62 -39.28
CA PRO A 61 13.25 -24.52 -38.50
C PRO A 61 12.61 -23.15 -38.79
N GLN A 62 12.23 -22.90 -40.05
CA GLN A 62 11.60 -21.63 -40.44
C GLN A 62 10.20 -21.48 -39.82
N GLU A 63 9.43 -22.56 -39.77
CA GLU A 63 8.12 -22.58 -39.11
C GLU A 63 8.27 -22.35 -37.61
N ALA A 64 9.24 -23.00 -36.96
CA ALA A 64 9.51 -22.79 -35.53
C ALA A 64 9.88 -21.33 -35.23
N LEU A 65 10.74 -20.72 -36.06
CA LEU A 65 11.13 -19.32 -35.91
C LEU A 65 9.95 -18.37 -36.06
N ASN A 66 9.06 -18.63 -37.02
CA ASN A 66 7.84 -17.82 -37.20
C ASN A 66 6.91 -17.92 -35.98
N GLN A 67 6.71 -19.12 -35.44
CA GLN A 67 5.89 -19.34 -34.24
C GLN A 67 6.51 -18.66 -33.01
N ILE A 68 7.81 -18.82 -32.78
CA ILE A 68 8.53 -18.16 -31.67
C ILE A 68 8.47 -16.64 -31.83
N SER A 69 8.60 -16.10 -33.05
CA SER A 69 8.49 -14.67 -33.31
C SER A 69 7.10 -14.13 -32.95
N SER A 70 6.03 -14.88 -33.24
CA SER A 70 4.68 -14.53 -32.83
C SER A 70 4.52 -14.52 -31.30
N ILE A 71 5.04 -15.56 -30.62
CA ILE A 71 5.03 -15.64 -29.15
C ILE A 71 5.80 -14.47 -28.53
N ALA A 72 6.96 -14.12 -29.10
CA ALA A 72 7.77 -13.00 -28.62
C ALA A 72 7.03 -11.66 -28.78
N LYS A 73 6.28 -11.47 -29.87
CA LYS A 73 5.45 -10.28 -30.09
C LYS A 73 4.30 -10.20 -29.09
N GLU A 74 3.62 -11.31 -28.82
CA GLU A 74 2.56 -11.37 -27.83
C GLU A 74 3.11 -11.09 -26.42
N ASN A 75 4.25 -11.68 -26.08
CA ASN A 75 4.94 -11.43 -24.80
C ASN A 75 5.36 -9.96 -24.64
N ALA A 76 5.76 -9.28 -25.72
CA ALA A 76 6.06 -7.85 -25.67
C ALA A 76 4.83 -6.99 -25.34
N ASN A 77 3.66 -7.33 -25.91
CA ASN A 77 2.40 -6.67 -25.57
C ASN A 77 2.01 -6.92 -24.11
N GLN A 78 2.10 -8.17 -23.65
CA GLN A 78 1.83 -8.53 -22.26
C GLN A 78 2.76 -7.80 -21.28
N ALA A 79 4.03 -7.61 -21.64
CA ALA A 79 4.97 -6.86 -20.80
C ALA A 79 4.56 -5.38 -20.66
N MET A 80 4.02 -4.76 -21.72
CA MET A 80 3.47 -3.41 -21.65
C MET A 80 2.25 -3.35 -20.73
N GLU A 81 1.33 -4.30 -20.84
CA GLU A 81 0.16 -4.39 -19.96
C GLU A 81 0.57 -4.58 -18.49
N CYS A 82 1.50 -5.50 -18.22
CA CYS A 82 2.08 -5.74 -16.89
C CYS A 82 2.70 -4.46 -16.31
N SER A 83 3.36 -3.64 -17.13
CA SER A 83 3.93 -2.36 -16.67
C SER A 83 2.85 -1.36 -16.24
N GLY A 84 1.72 -1.34 -16.93
CA GLY A 84 0.56 -0.52 -16.57
C GLY A 84 -0.08 -0.98 -15.26
N GLU A 85 -0.28 -2.29 -15.11
CA GLU A 85 -0.80 -2.88 -13.86
C GLU A 85 0.12 -2.61 -12.68
N PHE A 86 1.44 -2.78 -12.85
CA PHE A 86 2.44 -2.51 -11.83
C PHE A 86 2.43 -1.04 -11.38
N CYS A 87 2.39 -0.11 -12.34
CA CYS A 87 2.23 1.31 -12.05
C CYS A 87 0.93 1.58 -11.25
N GLY A 88 -0.18 0.94 -11.63
CA GLY A 88 -1.45 1.05 -10.90
C GLY A 88 -1.35 0.56 -9.44
N ILE A 89 -0.70 -0.59 -9.21
CA ILE A 89 -0.46 -1.12 -7.86
C ILE A 89 0.38 -0.15 -7.03
N LEU A 90 1.46 0.39 -7.61
CA LEU A 90 2.33 1.35 -6.94
C LEU A 90 1.61 2.65 -6.60
N THR A 91 0.86 3.22 -7.54
CA THR A 91 0.08 4.44 -7.33
C THR A 91 -0.92 4.24 -6.20
N LYS A 92 -1.66 3.14 -6.21
CA LYS A 92 -2.62 2.82 -5.15
C LYS A 92 -1.93 2.65 -3.79
N ALA A 93 -0.82 1.92 -3.75
CA ALA A 93 -0.06 1.75 -2.51
C ALA A 93 0.45 3.10 -1.95
N GLN A 94 0.87 4.01 -2.82
CA GLN A 94 1.27 5.37 -2.44
C GLN A 94 0.07 6.17 -1.91
N GLU A 95 -1.08 6.11 -2.56
CA GLU A 95 -2.32 6.77 -2.11
C GLU A 95 -2.76 6.28 -0.72
N ASP A 96 -2.76 4.96 -0.50
CA ASP A 96 -3.14 4.36 0.78
C ASP A 96 -2.21 4.79 1.92
N LEU A 97 -0.90 4.79 1.68
CA LEU A 97 0.10 5.24 2.66
C LEU A 97 0.02 6.75 2.92
N GLN A 98 -0.21 7.55 1.87
CA GLN A 98 -0.38 9.00 2.00
C GLN A 98 -1.64 9.34 2.79
N GLY A 99 -2.76 8.66 2.52
CA GLY A 99 -4.01 8.82 3.26
C GLY A 99 -3.82 8.55 4.75
N LEU A 100 -3.09 7.49 5.09
CA LEU A 100 -2.77 7.16 6.47
C LEU A 100 -1.88 8.22 7.15
N ALA A 101 -0.88 8.75 6.44
CA ALA A 101 -0.03 9.82 6.96
C ALA A 101 -0.83 11.11 7.24
N LEU A 102 -1.79 11.45 6.37
CA LEU A 102 -2.69 12.58 6.56
C LEU A 102 -3.66 12.37 7.73
N GLU A 103 -4.20 11.16 7.89
CA GLU A 103 -5.02 10.79 9.06
C GLU A 103 -4.24 10.97 10.36
N HIS A 104 -2.97 10.52 10.38
CA HIS A 104 -2.09 10.68 11.53
C HIS A 104 -1.84 12.15 11.87
N LEU A 105 -1.54 12.98 10.87
CA LEU A 105 -1.34 14.41 11.04
C LEU A 105 -2.60 15.09 11.61
N GLY A 106 -3.77 14.77 11.06
CA GLY A 106 -5.06 15.30 11.54
C GLY A 106 -5.35 14.91 12.99
N SER A 107 -5.09 13.66 13.36
CA SER A 107 -5.23 13.17 14.74
C SER A 107 -4.28 13.88 15.71
N MET A 108 -3.02 14.11 15.31
CA MET A 108 -2.06 14.87 16.11
C MET A 108 -2.51 16.32 16.29
N GLN A 109 -2.94 16.99 15.22
CA GLN A 109 -3.43 18.36 15.29
C GLN A 109 -4.63 18.47 16.25
N HIS A 110 -5.58 17.55 16.16
CA HIS A 110 -6.76 17.52 17.05
C HIS A 110 -6.34 17.32 18.51
N SER A 111 -5.41 16.41 18.76
CA SER A 111 -4.88 16.14 20.10
C SER A 111 -4.18 17.37 20.69
N LEU A 112 -3.37 18.08 19.89
CA LEU A 112 -2.68 19.31 20.30
C LEU A 112 -3.67 20.45 20.58
N GLN A 113 -4.70 20.62 19.75
CA GLN A 113 -5.75 21.62 19.98
C GLN A 113 -6.53 21.33 21.27
N GLY A 114 -6.85 20.06 21.54
CA GLY A 114 -7.47 19.64 22.80
C GLY A 114 -6.59 20.00 24.00
N MET A 115 -5.30 19.68 23.95
CA MET A 115 -4.35 20.04 25.01
C MET A 115 -4.21 21.55 25.22
N ALA A 116 -4.18 22.33 24.13
CA ALA A 116 -4.12 23.79 24.20
C ALA A 116 -5.37 24.39 24.86
N ALA A 117 -6.56 23.83 24.58
CA ALA A 117 -7.81 24.24 25.21
C ALA A 117 -7.83 23.98 26.73
N TYR A 118 -7.18 22.91 27.21
CA TYR A 118 -7.01 22.65 28.65
C TYR A 118 -6.03 23.61 29.35
N LEU A 119 -5.14 24.25 28.59
CA LEU A 119 -4.13 25.18 29.12
C LEU A 119 -4.58 26.64 29.07
N GLN A 120 -5.71 26.96 28.43
CA GLN A 120 -6.31 28.29 28.54
C GLN A 120 -6.95 28.46 29.92
N PRO A 121 -6.53 29.47 30.72
CA PRO A 121 -7.22 29.79 31.96
C PRO A 121 -8.64 30.25 31.63
N THR A 122 -9.64 29.74 32.34
CA THR A 122 -10.98 30.34 32.41
C THR A 122 -10.90 31.73 33.06
N GLU A 123 -10.47 32.74 32.32
CA GLU A 123 -10.69 34.14 32.68
C GLU A 123 -12.15 34.49 32.39
N THR A 124 -13.08 34.11 33.25
CA THR A 124 -14.43 34.71 33.37
C THR A 124 -15.20 34.12 34.55
N ALA A 125 -14.69 34.30 35.78
CA ALA A 125 -15.51 34.09 36.96
C ALA A 125 -15.07 34.92 38.18
N ASP A 126 -14.71 36.20 37.99
CA ASP A 126 -14.62 37.14 39.11
C ASP A 126 -15.07 38.56 38.69
N LYS A 127 -16.36 38.67 38.39
CA LYS A 127 -17.10 39.95 38.43
C LYS A 127 -18.47 39.72 39.06
N LYS A 128 -18.49 39.64 40.39
CA LYS A 128 -19.60 39.89 41.32
C LYS A 128 -19.08 39.46 42.71
N LYS A 129 -19.11 40.26 43.77
CA LYS A 129 -19.82 41.48 44.10
C LYS A 129 -19.16 42.07 45.35
#